data_AF-A0A1Q8QCC4-F1
#
_entry.id   AF-A0A1Q8QCC4-F1
#
_cell.length_a   1.000
_cell.length_b   1.000
_cell.length_c   1.000
_cell.angle_alpha   90.00
_cell.angle_beta   90.00
_cell.angle_gamma   90.00
#
_symmetry.space_group_name_H-M   'P 1'
#
loop_
_entity.id
_entity.type
_entity.pdbx_description
1 polymer ?
#
loop_
_entity_poly.entity_id
_entity_poly.type
_entity_poly.pdbx_seq_one_letter_code
_entity_poly.pdbx_strand_id
1 'polypeptide(L)'
;MDDALEPDARRLLAALADLPDGPFPGRVMPGEAATALGLGPARSWRLFRRLFALGYYEYDISAYSGRLTAAGRRAAARKTDS
;
A
#
# COMPACT_ATOMS: atom_id res chain seq x y z
N MET A 1 -4.69 14.62 10.93
CA MET A 1 -3.26 14.92 10.64
C MET A 1 -2.88 14.08 9.43
N ASP A 2 -3.39 14.47 8.27
CA ASP A 2 -3.38 13.67 7.02
C ASP A 2 -2.30 14.14 6.02
N ASP A 3 -1.48 15.11 6.41
CA ASP A 3 -0.63 15.88 5.50
C ASP A 3 0.75 15.30 5.19
N ALA A 4 1.22 14.27 5.91
CA ALA A 4 2.63 13.86 5.83
C ALA A 4 2.93 12.62 4.95
N LEU A 5 2.00 12.18 4.10
CA LEU A 5 2.28 11.13 3.12
C LEU A 5 2.91 11.73 1.86
N GLU A 6 4.14 11.30 1.55
CA GLU A 6 4.79 11.67 0.30
C GLU A 6 3.94 11.21 -0.91
N PRO A 7 3.98 11.91 -2.06
CA PRO A 7 3.10 11.65 -3.19
C PRO A 7 3.10 10.18 -3.66
N ASP A 8 4.26 9.53 -3.66
CA ASP A 8 4.36 8.12 -4.07
C ASP A 8 3.81 7.17 -3.03
N ALA A 9 3.95 7.46 -1.74
CA ALA A 9 3.32 6.67 -0.70
C ALA A 9 1.80 6.72 -0.81
N ARG A 10 1.27 7.88 -1.22
CA ARG A 10 -0.15 8.08 -1.49
C ARG A 10 -0.61 7.38 -2.77
N ARG A 11 0.22 7.35 -3.82
CA ARG A 11 -0.05 6.57 -5.05
C ARG A 11 -0.04 5.07 -4.77
N LEU A 12 0.95 4.60 -4.03
CA LEU A 12 1.04 3.20 -3.60
C LEU A 12 -0.16 2.83 -2.73
N LEU A 13 -0.53 3.66 -1.75
CA LEU A 13 -1.69 3.43 -0.88
C LEU A 13 -2.99 3.28 -1.69
N ALA A 14 -3.21 4.11 -2.70
CA ALA A 14 -4.37 4.01 -3.59
C ALA A 14 -4.32 2.71 -4.42
N ALA A 15 -3.21 2.41 -5.07
CA ALA A 15 -3.06 1.19 -5.86
C ALA A 15 -3.28 -0.09 -5.02
N LEU A 16 -2.83 -0.09 -3.77
CA LEU A 16 -3.06 -1.21 -2.85
C LEU A 16 -4.53 -1.35 -2.42
N ALA A 17 -5.29 -0.26 -2.40
CA ALA A 17 -6.71 -0.28 -2.04
C ALA A 17 -7.58 -0.84 -3.17
N ASP A 18 -7.14 -0.67 -4.42
CA ASP A 18 -7.81 -1.20 -5.62
C ASP A 18 -7.49 -2.69 -5.88
N LEU A 19 -6.51 -3.26 -5.16
CA LEU A 19 -6.22 -4.69 -5.29
C LEU A 19 -7.39 -5.53 -4.77
N PRO A 20 -7.80 -6.58 -5.51
CA PRO A 20 -8.79 -7.51 -5.02
C PRO A 20 -8.27 -8.22 -3.77
N ASP A 21 -9.11 -8.27 -2.74
CA ASP A 21 -8.85 -9.09 -1.56
C ASP A 21 -9.08 -10.56 -1.90
N GLY A 22 -8.09 -11.40 -1.63
CA GLY A 22 -8.17 -12.83 -1.86
C GLY A 22 -7.10 -13.59 -1.08
N PRO A 23 -7.34 -14.87 -0.78
CA PRO A 23 -6.34 -15.72 -0.16
C PRO A 23 -5.20 -16.05 -1.15
N PHE A 24 -4.01 -16.30 -0.61
CA PHE A 24 -2.93 -16.93 -1.38
C PHE A 24 -3.36 -18.34 -1.86
N PRO A 25 -2.87 -18.82 -3.03
CA PRO A 25 -1.90 -18.18 -3.92
C PRO A 25 -2.50 -17.29 -5.02
N GLY A 26 -3.82 -17.20 -5.16
CA GLY A 26 -4.49 -16.45 -6.24
C GLY A 26 -4.57 -14.93 -6.04
N ARG A 27 -3.83 -14.40 -5.06
CA ARG A 27 -3.87 -13.00 -4.65
C ARG A 27 -2.91 -12.16 -5.51
N VAL A 28 -3.30 -10.93 -5.84
CA VAL A 28 -2.38 -9.95 -6.43
C VAL A 28 -1.38 -9.47 -5.38
N MET A 29 -0.08 -9.55 -5.68
CA MET A 29 0.94 -9.20 -4.72
C MET A 29 1.08 -7.68 -4.59
N PRO A 30 1.12 -7.12 -3.37
CA PRO A 30 1.45 -5.70 -3.16
C PRO A 30 2.72 -5.24 -3.90
N GLY A 31 3.74 -6.11 -4.01
CA GLY A 31 4.94 -5.82 -4.79
C GLY A 31 4.69 -5.60 -6.29
N GLU A 32 3.70 -6.27 -6.87
CA GLU A 32 3.29 -6.06 -8.27
C GLU A 32 2.64 -4.70 -8.46
N ALA A 33 1.81 -4.25 -7.49
CA ALA A 33 1.24 -2.91 -7.52
C ALA A 33 2.33 -1.82 -7.49
N ALA A 34 3.38 -1.99 -6.68
CA ALA A 34 4.51 -1.06 -6.67
C ALA A 34 5.28 -1.07 -8.00
N THR A 35 5.47 -2.25 -8.59
CA THR A 35 6.11 -2.40 -9.91
C THR A 35 5.29 -1.73 -11.02
N ALA A 36 3.97 -1.90 -11.02
CA ALA A 36 3.06 -1.26 -11.97
C ALA A 36 3.09 0.28 -11.89
N LEU A 37 3.43 0.84 -10.71
CA LEU A 37 3.65 2.26 -10.51
C LEU A 37 5.06 2.74 -10.93
N GLY A 38 5.91 1.87 -11.48
CA GLY A 38 7.29 2.18 -11.86
C GLY A 38 8.24 2.38 -10.67
N LEU A 39 7.87 1.90 -9.48
CA LEU A 39 8.67 2.08 -8.28
C LEU A 39 9.75 1.00 -8.19
N GLY A 40 11.01 1.43 -8.26
CA GLY A 40 12.17 0.52 -8.11
C GLY A 40 12.25 -0.10 -6.70
N PRO A 41 12.96 -1.23 -6.53
CA PRO A 41 12.93 -2.04 -5.30
C PRO A 41 13.24 -1.28 -4.01
N ALA A 42 14.30 -0.45 -4.01
CA ALA A 42 14.68 0.34 -2.83
C ALA A 42 13.61 1.38 -2.43
N ARG A 43 12.97 2.00 -3.43
CA ARG A 43 11.90 2.99 -3.23
C ARG A 43 10.66 2.30 -2.70
N SER A 44 10.24 1.21 -3.34
CA SER A 44 9.10 0.38 -2.93
C SER A 44 9.25 -0.09 -1.48
N TRP A 45 10.42 -0.63 -1.13
CA TRP A 45 10.71 -1.07 0.24
C TRP A 45 10.55 0.06 1.27
N ARG A 46 11.10 1.25 0.99
CA ARG A 46 10.97 2.41 1.87
C ARG A 46 9.52 2.83 2.06
N LEU A 47 8.73 2.81 0.97
CA LEU A 47 7.31 3.15 0.99
C LEU A 47 6.48 2.16 1.81
N PHE A 48 6.68 0.84 1.61
CA PHE A 48 6.01 -0.19 2.43
C PHE A 48 6.37 -0.07 3.91
N ARG A 49 7.62 0.24 4.25
CA ARG A 49 8.03 0.53 5.64
C ARG A 49 7.34 1.77 6.21
N ARG A 50 7.17 2.81 5.40
CA ARG A 50 6.46 4.01 5.81
C ARG A 50 4.98 3.73 6.07
N LEU A 51 4.30 2.99 5.18
CA LEU A 51 2.89 2.61 5.36
C LEU A 51 2.69 1.72 6.59
N PHE A 52 3.62 0.79 6.85
CA PHE A 52 3.64 -0.03 8.05
C PHE A 52 3.78 0.83 9.33
N ALA A 53 4.75 1.74 9.35
CA ALA A 53 4.98 2.63 10.50
C ALA A 53 3.78 3.57 10.79
N LEU A 54 2.97 3.86 9.77
CA LEU A 54 1.73 4.65 9.91
C LEU A 54 0.51 3.78 10.29
N GLY A 55 0.67 2.47 10.43
CA GLY A 55 -0.43 1.54 10.72
C GLY A 55 -1.39 1.36 9.54
N TYR A 56 -1.00 1.72 8.32
CA TYR A 56 -1.82 1.60 7.12
C TYR A 56 -1.63 0.26 6.41
N TYR A 57 -0.58 -0.48 6.76
CA TYR A 57 -0.22 -1.73 6.10
C TYR A 57 0.36 -2.72 7.11
N GLU A 58 0.02 -3.99 6.98
CA GLU A 58 0.56 -5.12 7.76
C GLU A 58 1.31 -6.07 6.83
N TYR A 59 2.44 -6.60 7.28
CA TYR A 59 3.17 -7.65 6.56
C TYR A 59 2.57 -9.01 6.87
N ASP A 60 2.44 -9.87 5.86
CA ASP A 60 2.21 -11.31 6.07
C ASP A 60 3.58 -12.00 6.22
N ILE A 61 4.10 -12.56 5.13
CA ILE A 61 5.40 -13.26 5.08
C ILE A 61 6.55 -12.29 4.79
N SER A 62 6.28 -11.22 4.03
CA SER A 62 7.26 -10.20 3.65
C SER A 62 6.61 -8.83 3.44
N ALA A 63 7.44 -7.80 3.24
CA ALA A 63 6.97 -6.46 2.92
C ALA A 63 6.07 -6.41 1.67
N TYR A 64 6.29 -7.30 0.69
CA TYR A 64 5.61 -7.30 -0.61
C TYR A 64 4.40 -8.22 -0.67
N SER A 65 4.08 -8.91 0.43
CA SER A 65 3.01 -9.91 0.49
C SER A 65 1.95 -9.55 1.54
N GLY A 66 1.99 -8.35 2.10
CA GLY A 66 1.13 -7.88 3.18
C GLY A 66 -0.23 -7.36 2.70
N ARG A 67 -0.97 -6.65 3.55
CA ARG A 67 -2.31 -6.13 3.27
C ARG A 67 -2.54 -4.75 3.88
N LEU A 68 -3.48 -4.00 3.32
CA LEU A 68 -3.92 -2.76 3.96
C LEU A 68 -4.71 -3.07 5.23
N THR A 69 -4.49 -2.27 6.26
CA THR A 69 -5.34 -2.27 7.46
C THR A 69 -6.65 -1.54 7.17
N ALA A 70 -7.63 -1.65 8.08
CA ALA A 70 -8.83 -0.82 8.01
C ALA A 70 -8.50 0.69 8.00
N ALA A 71 -7.46 1.11 8.73
CA ALA A 71 -6.98 2.49 8.72
C ALA A 71 -6.38 2.88 7.37
N GLY A 72 -5.60 1.99 6.74
CA GLY A 72 -5.04 2.19 5.40
C GLY A 72 -6.13 2.32 4.33
N ARG A 73 -7.15 1.46 4.36
CA ARG A 73 -8.30 1.58 3.43
C ARG A 73 -9.06 2.88 3.61
N ARG A 74 -9.34 3.29 4.85
CA ARG A 74 -9.95 4.60 5.12
C ARG A 74 -9.06 5.76 4.63
N ALA A 75 -7.75 5.65 4.82
CA ALA A 75 -6.80 6.66 4.34
C ALA A 75 -6.74 6.75 2.81
N ALA A 76 -6.91 5.63 2.11
CA ALA A 76 -7.06 5.61 0.66
C ALA A 76 -8.38 6.25 0.19
N ALA A 77 -9.49 5.96 0.87
CA ALA A 77 -10.83 6.43 0.52
C ALA A 77 -11.07 7.93 0.72
N ARG A 78 -10.33 8.59 1.64
CA ARG A 78 -10.40 10.05 1.86
C ARG A 78 -10.06 10.89 0.62
N LYS A 79 -9.57 10.28 -0.46
CA LYS A 79 -9.26 10.93 -1.73
C LYS A 79 -10.42 11.01 -2.72
N THR A 80 -11.48 10.22 -2.54
CA THR A 80 -12.59 10.16 -3.49
C THR A 80 -13.67 11.20 -3.18
N ASP A 81 -13.52 11.94 -2.07
CA ASP A 81 -14.53 12.85 -1.50
C ASP A 81 -14.10 14.33 -1.58
N SER A 82 -13.26 14.69 -2.57
CA SER A 82 -12.79 16.07 -2.79
C SER A 82 -12.69 16.40 -4.27
#